data_AF-A0A544VWL6-F1
#
_entry.id   AF-A0A544VWL6-F1
#
_cell.length_a   1.000
_cell.length_b   1.000
_cell.length_c   1.000
_cell.angle_alpha   90.00
_cell.angle_beta   90.00
_cell.angle_gamma   90.00
#
_symmetry.space_group_name_H-M   'P 1'
#
loop_
_entity.id
_entity.type
_entity.pdbx_description
1 polymer ?
#
loop_
_entity_poly.entity_id
_entity_poly.type
_entity_poly.pdbx_seq_one_letter_code
_entity_poly.pdbx_strand_id
1 'polypeptide(L)'
;MTARSLRGSRIRARSWMMNQSVAGMARMLENYQDLIRSFVTGERSADEFEVHFLARFKNDPNQVTGREFDILDELFADVDDYVSDPSLRAKTGGLDGDELQRRARDAYTRLYHDRV
;
A
#
# COMPACT_ATOMS: atom_id res chain seq x y z
N MET A 1 -25.84 41.95 -30.46
CA MET A 1 -26.49 41.36 -29.27
C MET A 1 -25.70 40.13 -28.83
N THR A 2 -24.99 40.30 -27.71
CA THR A 2 -24.51 39.30 -26.71
C THR A 2 -23.91 37.95 -27.15
N ALA A 3 -22.58 37.90 -27.15
CA ALA A 3 -21.80 36.69 -26.95
C ALA A 3 -21.99 36.16 -25.51
N ARG A 4 -22.49 34.93 -25.37
CA ARG A 4 -22.74 34.27 -24.09
C ARG A 4 -21.50 33.50 -23.62
N SER A 5 -21.10 33.80 -22.40
CA SER A 5 -19.95 33.28 -21.65
C SER A 5 -19.80 31.74 -21.67
N LEU A 6 -18.59 31.26 -22.00
CA LEU A 6 -18.10 29.90 -21.79
C LEU A 6 -16.89 29.91 -20.82
N ARG A 7 -17.03 30.51 -19.63
CA ARG A 7 -15.96 30.51 -18.61
C ARG A 7 -16.31 29.79 -17.29
N GLY A 8 -17.21 28.81 -17.33
CA GLY A 8 -17.64 28.07 -16.12
C GLY A 8 -17.24 26.59 -16.05
N SER A 9 -16.95 25.94 -17.18
CA SER A 9 -16.99 24.47 -17.24
C SER A 9 -15.67 23.75 -16.96
N ARG A 10 -14.52 24.45 -16.97
CA ARG A 10 -13.20 23.81 -16.82
C ARG A 10 -12.80 23.53 -15.36
N ILE A 11 -13.36 24.27 -14.39
CA ILE A 11 -13.03 24.11 -12.96
C ILE A 11 -13.76 22.89 -12.36
N ARG A 12 -15.01 22.63 -12.78
CA ARG A 12 -15.83 21.53 -12.25
C ARG A 12 -15.35 20.14 -12.68
N ALA A 13 -14.85 20.00 -13.91
CA ALA A 13 -14.33 18.72 -14.40
C ALA A 13 -13.04 18.27 -13.68
N ARG A 14 -12.12 19.21 -13.41
CA ARG A 14 -10.87 18.94 -12.66
C ARG A 14 -11.15 18.56 -11.21
N SER A 15 -12.11 19.23 -10.57
CA SER A 15 -12.54 18.94 -9.20
C SER A 15 -13.15 17.53 -9.05
N TRP A 16 -13.86 17.01 -10.05
CA TRP A 16 -14.43 15.67 -10.01
C TRP A 16 -13.37 14.58 -10.23
N MET A 17 -12.40 14.82 -11.12
CA MET A 17 -11.28 13.90 -11.39
C MET A 17 -10.31 13.79 -10.20
N MET A 18 -9.99 14.91 -9.52
CA MET A 18 -9.15 14.89 -8.31
C MET A 18 -9.86 14.18 -7.14
N ASN A 19 -11.18 14.31 -7.03
CA ASN A 19 -11.98 13.65 -6.00
C ASN A 19 -12.06 12.11 -6.18
N GLN A 20 -12.00 11.61 -7.42
CA GLN A 20 -11.99 10.17 -7.70
C GLN A 20 -10.67 9.49 -7.33
N SER A 21 -9.53 10.16 -7.52
CA SER A 21 -8.21 9.64 -7.15
C SER A 21 -8.07 9.48 -5.63
N VAL A 22 -8.55 10.46 -4.84
CA VAL A 22 -8.50 10.39 -3.38
C VAL A 22 -9.38 9.28 -2.82
N ALA A 23 -10.61 9.12 -3.33
CA ALA A 23 -11.50 8.04 -2.91
C ALA A 23 -10.95 6.64 -3.28
N GLY A 24 -10.30 6.51 -4.44
CA GLY A 24 -9.62 5.28 -4.84
C GLY A 24 -8.44 4.95 -3.93
N MET A 25 -7.56 5.93 -3.68
CA MET A 25 -6.43 5.77 -2.74
C MET A 25 -6.91 5.39 -1.33
N ALA A 26 -7.97 6.03 -0.81
CA ALA A 26 -8.51 5.72 0.51
C ALA A 26 -8.97 4.26 0.60
N ARG A 27 -9.73 3.77 -0.39
CA ARG A 27 -10.18 2.37 -0.46
C ARG A 27 -9.01 1.38 -0.55
N MET A 28 -7.99 1.72 -1.33
CA MET A 28 -6.77 0.93 -1.40
C MET A 28 -6.14 0.82 -0.02
N LEU A 29 -5.88 1.94 0.66
CA LEU A 29 -5.26 1.93 1.99
C LEU A 29 -6.08 1.18 3.04
N GLU A 30 -7.40 1.40 3.07
CA GLU A 30 -8.31 0.66 3.96
C GLU A 30 -8.19 -0.86 3.78
N ASN A 31 -7.96 -1.34 2.56
CA ASN A 31 -7.79 -2.77 2.26
C ASN A 31 -6.52 -3.38 2.88
N TYR A 32 -5.48 -2.58 3.16
CA TYR A 32 -4.21 -3.07 3.73
C TYR A 32 -4.03 -2.75 5.21
N GLN A 33 -4.72 -1.74 5.74
CA GLN A 33 -4.42 -1.19 7.06
C GLN A 33 -4.41 -2.25 8.17
N ASP A 34 -5.47 -3.05 8.31
CA ASP A 34 -5.55 -4.07 9.36
C ASP A 34 -4.54 -5.21 9.17
N LEU A 35 -4.27 -5.59 7.92
CA LEU A 35 -3.30 -6.63 7.61
C LEU A 35 -1.90 -6.22 8.06
N ILE A 36 -1.44 -5.03 7.63
CA ILE A 36 -0.13 -4.52 8.00
C ILE A 36 -0.07 -4.22 9.50
N ARG A 37 -1.12 -3.61 10.07
CA ARG A 37 -1.22 -3.30 11.51
C ARG A 37 -1.03 -4.55 12.36
N SER A 38 -1.79 -5.62 12.07
CA SER A 38 -1.71 -6.87 12.84
C SER A 38 -0.33 -7.52 12.82
N PHE A 39 0.40 -7.38 11.71
CA PHE A 39 1.77 -7.89 11.62
C PHE A 39 2.76 -7.03 12.42
N VAL A 40 2.68 -5.69 12.32
CA VAL A 40 3.60 -4.79 13.04
C VAL A 40 3.35 -4.73 14.55
N THR A 41 2.14 -5.10 15.02
CA THR A 41 1.85 -5.26 16.46
C THR A 41 2.18 -6.66 16.98
N GLY A 42 2.58 -7.60 16.12
CA GLY A 42 2.91 -8.98 16.48
C GLY A 42 1.69 -9.88 16.70
N GLU A 43 0.49 -9.42 16.32
CA GLU A 43 -0.74 -10.24 16.34
C GLU A 43 -0.77 -11.29 15.21
N ARG A 44 0.08 -11.12 14.20
CA ARG A 44 0.23 -12.02 13.05
C ARG A 44 1.71 -12.38 12.86
N SER A 45 1.98 -13.63 12.51
CA SER A 45 3.34 -14.10 12.18
C SER A 45 3.81 -13.62 10.81
N ALA A 46 5.13 -13.72 10.54
CA ALA A 46 5.69 -13.39 9.22
C ALA A 46 5.15 -14.30 8.11
N ASP A 47 5.05 -15.61 8.36
CA ASP A 47 4.49 -16.58 7.40
C ASP A 47 3.03 -16.26 7.03
N GLU A 48 2.20 -15.98 8.03
CA GLU A 48 0.80 -15.59 7.78
C GLU A 48 0.73 -14.25 7.06
N PHE A 49 1.58 -13.29 7.43
CA PHE A 49 1.61 -11.99 6.78
C PHE A 49 1.98 -12.12 5.30
N GLU A 50 3.02 -12.88 4.97
CA GLU A 50 3.47 -13.13 3.60
C GLU A 50 2.33 -13.66 2.72
N VAL A 51 1.74 -14.79 3.11
CA VAL A 51 0.67 -15.45 2.37
C VAL A 51 -0.50 -14.49 2.14
N HIS A 52 -0.95 -13.80 3.20
CA HIS A 52 -2.11 -12.92 3.12
C HIS A 52 -1.83 -11.61 2.38
N PHE A 53 -0.61 -11.07 2.45
CA PHE A 53 -0.22 -9.85 1.76
C PHE A 53 -0.04 -10.09 0.27
N LEU A 54 0.74 -11.11 -0.13
CA LEU A 54 0.96 -11.43 -1.54
C LEU A 54 -0.35 -11.78 -2.24
N ALA A 55 -1.22 -12.57 -1.59
CA ALA A 55 -2.52 -12.91 -2.15
C ALA A 55 -3.41 -11.67 -2.33
N ARG A 56 -3.39 -10.74 -1.37
CA ARG A 56 -4.17 -9.49 -1.46
C ARG A 56 -3.63 -8.58 -2.54
N PHE A 57 -2.33 -8.31 -2.54
CA PHE A 57 -1.68 -7.40 -3.48
C PHE A 57 -1.87 -7.86 -4.93
N LYS A 58 -1.68 -9.15 -5.23
CA LYS A 58 -1.83 -9.70 -6.59
C LYS A 58 -3.28 -9.67 -7.13
N ASN A 59 -4.28 -9.53 -6.25
CA ASN A 59 -5.70 -9.63 -6.61
C ASN A 59 -6.50 -8.37 -6.28
N ASP A 60 -5.88 -7.27 -5.86
CA ASP A 60 -6.59 -6.08 -5.41
C ASP A 60 -7.06 -5.21 -6.60
N PRO A 61 -8.37 -5.11 -6.87
CA PRO A 61 -8.89 -4.30 -7.97
C PRO A 61 -8.88 -2.79 -7.64
N ASN A 62 -8.53 -2.40 -6.41
CA ASN A 62 -8.55 -1.01 -5.95
C ASN A 62 -7.19 -0.32 -6.03
N GLN A 63 -6.16 -0.97 -6.58
CA GLN A 63 -4.83 -0.37 -6.72
C GLN A 63 -4.90 0.89 -7.59
N VAL A 64 -4.43 2.01 -7.01
CA VAL A 64 -4.33 3.29 -7.71
C VAL A 64 -2.88 3.74 -7.62
N THR A 65 -2.24 3.95 -8.76
CA THR A 65 -0.85 4.42 -8.85
C THR A 65 -0.67 5.76 -8.13
N GLY A 66 0.44 5.91 -7.40
CA GLY A 66 0.77 7.10 -6.62
C GLY A 66 1.72 6.73 -5.49
N ARG A 67 2.12 7.73 -4.68
CA ARG A 67 3.07 7.55 -3.57
C ARG A 67 2.69 6.40 -2.64
N GLU A 68 1.42 6.27 -2.31
CA GLU A 68 0.88 5.22 -1.45
C GLU A 68 1.03 3.83 -2.05
N PHE A 69 0.81 3.70 -3.37
CA PHE A 69 1.02 2.45 -4.08
C PHE A 69 2.51 2.12 -4.14
N ASP A 70 3.38 3.11 -4.40
CA ASP A 70 4.82 2.89 -4.43
C ASP A 70 5.33 2.34 -3.09
N ILE A 71 4.81 2.82 -1.96
CA ILE A 71 5.13 2.28 -0.63
C ILE A 71 4.63 0.83 -0.47
N LEU A 72 3.43 0.52 -0.97
CA LEU A 72 2.89 -0.84 -0.92
C LEU A 72 3.66 -1.80 -1.85
N ASP A 73 4.16 -1.30 -2.98
CA ASP A 73 4.98 -2.05 -3.95
C ASP A 73 6.38 -2.33 -3.40
N GLU A 74 7.00 -1.35 -2.72
CA GLU A 74 8.23 -1.58 -1.94
C GLU A 74 8.02 -2.68 -0.89
N LEU A 75 6.92 -2.60 -0.12
CA LEU A 75 6.58 -3.62 0.87
C LEU A 75 6.28 -4.98 0.21
N PHE A 76 5.69 -5.00 -0.98
CA PHE A 76 5.50 -6.24 -1.74
C PHE A 76 6.83 -6.90 -2.06
N ALA A 77 7.83 -6.14 -2.51
CA ALA A 77 9.17 -6.66 -2.78
C ALA A 77 9.83 -7.20 -1.50
N ASP A 78 9.69 -6.50 -0.36
CA ASP A 78 10.19 -6.99 0.93
C ASP A 78 9.51 -8.30 1.36
N VAL A 79 8.20 -8.42 1.13
CA VAL A 79 7.44 -9.64 1.43
C VAL A 79 7.84 -10.79 0.50
N ASP A 80 8.06 -10.53 -0.79
CA ASP A 80 8.50 -11.55 -1.76
C ASP A 80 9.95 -12.03 -1.49
N ASP A 81 10.77 -11.19 -0.83
CA ASP A 81 12.13 -11.53 -0.41
C ASP A 81 12.19 -12.25 0.96
N TYR A 82 11.06 -12.41 1.65
CA TYR A 82 11.00 -13.14 2.91
C TYR A 82 11.27 -14.63 2.72
N VAL A 83 12.09 -15.20 3.61
CA VAL A 83 12.39 -16.64 3.63
C VAL A 83 12.31 -17.14 5.06
N SER A 84 11.30 -17.96 5.36
CA SER A 84 11.08 -18.51 6.71
C SER A 84 12.19 -19.46 7.15
N ASP A 85 12.59 -20.39 6.27
CA ASP A 85 13.62 -21.40 6.55
C ASP A 85 15.03 -20.77 6.65
N PRO A 86 15.71 -20.83 7.81
CA PRO A 86 17.02 -20.22 7.99
C PRO A 86 18.13 -20.80 7.10
N SER A 87 18.05 -22.08 6.75
CA SER A 87 19.05 -22.75 5.91
C SER A 87 18.92 -22.35 4.44
N LEU A 88 17.68 -22.15 3.97
CA LEU A 88 17.40 -21.61 2.65
C LEU A 88 17.77 -20.12 2.60
N ARG A 89 17.40 -19.36 3.62
CA ARG A 89 17.72 -17.92 3.72
C ARG A 89 19.22 -17.65 3.68
N ALA A 90 20.02 -18.47 4.36
CA ALA A 90 21.48 -18.38 4.32
C ALA A 90 22.08 -18.56 2.90
N LYS A 91 21.35 -19.21 1.99
CA LYS A 91 21.77 -19.42 0.59
C LYS A 91 21.26 -18.34 -0.34
N THR A 92 20.05 -17.81 -0.11
CA THR A 92 19.41 -16.84 -0.98
C THR A 92 19.69 -15.40 -0.58
N GLY A 93 19.98 -15.14 0.70
CA GLY A 93 20.19 -13.80 1.24
C GLY A 93 18.91 -13.04 1.59
N GLY A 94 17.75 -13.71 1.57
CA GLY A 94 16.45 -13.08 1.81
C GLY A 94 16.22 -12.65 3.26
N LEU A 95 15.05 -12.05 3.52
CA LEU A 95 14.69 -11.48 4.81
C LEU A 95 14.24 -12.55 5.81
N ASP A 96 14.58 -12.34 7.09
CA ASP A 96 13.92 -13.03 8.19
C ASP A 96 12.65 -12.28 8.64
N GLY A 97 11.90 -12.89 9.55
CA GLY A 97 10.63 -12.32 10.02
C GLY A 97 10.80 -11.01 10.80
N ASP A 98 11.91 -10.85 11.52
CA ASP A 98 12.16 -9.65 12.32
C ASP A 98 12.52 -8.46 11.43
N GLU A 99 13.34 -8.68 10.39
CA GLU A 99 13.66 -7.68 9.38
C GLU A 99 12.43 -7.31 8.56
N LEU A 100 11.63 -8.30 8.12
CA LEU A 100 10.36 -8.03 7.46
C LEU A 100 9.42 -7.19 8.34
N GLN A 101 9.32 -7.50 9.64
CA GLN A 101 8.49 -6.74 10.56
C GLN A 101 8.98 -5.29 10.74
N ARG A 102 10.29 -5.06 10.77
CA ARG A 102 10.87 -3.70 10.81
C ARG A 102 10.52 -2.91 9.55
N ARG A 103 10.64 -3.50 8.36
CA ARG A 103 10.32 -2.84 7.09
C ARG A 103 8.82 -2.57 6.95
N ALA A 104 7.99 -3.53 7.33
CA ALA A 104 6.54 -3.34 7.38
C ALA A 104 6.13 -2.21 8.34
N ARG A 105 6.86 -2.03 9.46
CA ARG A 105 6.63 -0.91 10.38
C ARG A 105 6.97 0.44 9.74
N ASP A 106 8.08 0.55 9.01
CA ASP A 106 8.43 1.76 8.26
C ASP A 106 7.35 2.11 7.23
N ALA A 107 6.94 1.13 6.42
CA ALA A 107 5.86 1.30 5.44
C ALA A 107 4.56 1.74 6.13
N TYR A 108 4.17 1.12 7.24
CA TYR A 108 2.98 1.49 8.00
C TYR A 108 3.03 2.95 8.50
N THR A 109 4.19 3.40 9.00
CA THR A 109 4.36 4.79 9.43
C THR A 109 4.19 5.76 8.26
N ARG A 110 4.85 5.51 7.12
CA ARG A 110 4.78 6.35 5.91
C ARG A 110 3.36 6.45 5.32
N LEU A 111 2.56 5.39 5.47
CA LEU A 111 1.19 5.31 4.96
C LEU A 111 0.16 5.98 5.91
N TYR A 112 0.29 5.77 7.22
CA TYR A 112 -0.80 6.07 8.17
C TYR A 112 -0.45 7.09 9.27
N HIS A 113 0.83 7.35 9.55
CA HIS A 113 1.23 8.30 10.59
C HIS A 113 1.64 9.68 10.04
N ASP A 114 2.17 9.76 8.81
CA ASP A 114 2.56 11.04 8.17
C ASP A 114 1.38 11.88 7.65
N ARG A 115 0.13 11.49 7.95
CA ARG A 115 -1.10 12.15 7.46
C ARG A 115 -1.76 13.09 8.49
N VAL A 116 -1.05 13.46 9.56
CA VAL A 116 -1.53 14.39 10.60
C VAL A 116 -1.08 15.82 10.32
#